data_AF-A0A972SM47-F1
#
_entry.id   AF-A0A972SM47-F1
#
_cell.length_a   1.000
_cell.length_b   1.000
_cell.length_c   1.000
_cell.angle_alpha   90.00
_cell.angle_beta   90.00
_cell.angle_gamma   90.00
#
_symmetry.space_group_name_H-M   'P 1'
#
loop_
_entity.id
_entity.type
_entity.pdbx_description
1 polymer ?
#
loop_
_entity_poly.entity_id
_entity_poly.type
_entity_poly.pdbx_seq_one_letter_code
_entity_poly.pdbx_strand_id
1 'polypeptide(L)'
;MDNPRSNKSWRINNTLNPTANLSVQPGQPHKAVTLTCSNHIPSTASILFPLINVECSTQDLPPFHCTDAASCRKCSATTADGISPTSLHVTVDGNDVLNGAQGFRALSPFFNFTVPADNILGSGAGPGMSISDGYWVMLKPLSPGQHTIRFGGSFVRGPGTGFMVDTTYVVTVSQ
;
A
#
# COMPACT_ATOMS: atom_id res chain seq x y z
N MET A 1 16.88 -11.40 14.10
CA MET A 1 15.90 -12.49 14.15
C MET A 1 15.00 -12.30 12.94
N ASP A 2 15.21 -13.10 11.90
CA ASP A 2 14.41 -13.02 10.68
C ASP A 2 12.95 -13.35 11.03
N ASN A 3 12.04 -12.41 10.78
CA ASN A 3 10.62 -12.66 10.92
C ASN A 3 10.20 -13.53 9.73
N PRO A 4 9.81 -14.81 9.92
CA PRO A 4 9.44 -15.71 8.82
C PRO A 4 8.23 -15.23 7.99
N ARG A 5 7.58 -14.12 8.39
CA ARG A 5 6.51 -13.44 7.64
C ARG A 5 7.03 -12.50 6.53
N SER A 6 8.33 -12.23 6.46
CA SER A 6 8.94 -11.29 5.49
C SER A 6 8.85 -11.70 4.02
N ASN A 7 8.67 -12.99 3.75
CA ASN A 7 8.80 -13.57 2.40
C ASN A 7 7.47 -14.03 1.78
N LYS A 8 6.33 -13.73 2.40
CA LYS A 8 5.01 -14.08 1.86
C LYS A 8 4.32 -12.82 1.32
N SER A 9 3.92 -12.87 0.05
CA SER A 9 3.03 -11.88 -0.56
C SER A 9 1.60 -12.24 -0.17
N TRP A 10 0.90 -11.31 0.49
CA TRP A 10 -0.46 -11.55 0.97
C TRP A 10 -1.46 -10.70 0.20
N ARG A 11 -2.56 -11.34 -0.20
CA ARG A 11 -3.68 -10.69 -0.86
C ARG A 11 -4.81 -10.53 0.15
N ILE A 12 -5.17 -9.28 0.45
CA ILE A 12 -6.42 -8.99 1.14
C ILE A 12 -7.46 -8.75 0.04
N ASN A 13 -8.49 -9.60 0.00
CA ASN A 13 -9.62 -9.38 -0.87
C ASN A 13 -10.42 -8.19 -0.33
N ASN A 14 -10.26 -7.04 -0.97
CA ASN A 14 -10.98 -5.81 -0.66
C ASN A 14 -12.03 -5.56 -1.76
N THR A 15 -13.26 -5.25 -1.35
CA THR A 15 -14.38 -4.98 -2.27
C THR A 15 -14.39 -3.57 -2.84
N LEU A 16 -13.45 -2.69 -2.47
CA LEU A 16 -13.38 -1.32 -2.98
C LEU A 16 -13.15 -1.21 -4.50
N ASN A 17 -12.72 -2.29 -5.16
CA ASN A 17 -12.69 -2.37 -6.63
C ASN A 17 -12.65 -3.85 -7.07
N PRO A 18 -13.64 -4.38 -7.82
CA PRO A 18 -13.71 -5.81 -8.19
C PRO A 18 -12.55 -6.31 -9.07
N THR A 19 -11.61 -5.45 -9.46
CA THR A 19 -10.42 -5.78 -10.26
C THR A 19 -9.09 -5.44 -9.60
N ALA A 20 -9.06 -4.78 -8.43
CA ALA A 20 -7.82 -4.36 -7.79
C ALA A 20 -7.57 -5.14 -6.49
N ASN A 21 -6.65 -6.11 -6.55
CA ASN A 21 -6.13 -6.76 -5.35
C ASN A 21 -5.28 -5.76 -4.56
N LEU A 22 -5.68 -5.41 -3.34
CA LEU A 22 -4.80 -4.72 -2.40
C LEU A 22 -3.72 -5.72 -1.96
N SER A 23 -2.53 -5.59 -2.53
CA SER A 23 -1.37 -6.38 -2.11
C SER A 23 -0.71 -5.63 -0.96
N VAL A 24 -0.93 -6.11 0.26
CA VAL A 24 -0.21 -5.62 1.44
C VAL A 24 1.12 -6.34 1.45
N GLN A 25 2.17 -5.64 1.03
CA GLN A 25 3.52 -6.16 1.21
C GLN A 25 3.95 -5.87 2.66
N PRO A 26 4.44 -6.86 3.41
CA PRO A 26 5.14 -6.59 4.64
C PRO A 26 6.42 -5.84 4.28
N GLY A 27 6.39 -4.51 4.40
CA GLY A 27 7.58 -3.69 4.18
C GLY A 27 8.70 -4.19 5.07
N GLN A 28 9.83 -4.52 4.45
CA GLN A 28 11.02 -4.90 5.18
C GLN A 28 11.67 -3.61 5.67
N PRO A 29 12.04 -3.49 6.94
CA PRO A 29 12.94 -2.42 7.34
C PRO A 29 14.24 -2.60 6.51
N HIS A 30 14.54 -1.62 5.67
CA HIS A 30 15.82 -1.41 4.98
C HIS A 30 16.15 -2.14 3.66
N LYS A 31 15.20 -2.76 2.94
CA LYS A 31 15.54 -3.34 1.62
C LYS A 31 14.59 -2.92 0.51
N ALA A 32 15.15 -2.32 -0.53
CA ALA A 32 14.44 -2.07 -1.76
C ALA A 32 13.96 -3.40 -2.38
N VAL A 33 12.70 -3.44 -2.81
CA VAL A 33 12.08 -4.64 -3.39
C VAL A 33 11.81 -4.40 -4.87
N THR A 34 12.22 -5.34 -5.73
CA THR A 34 11.86 -5.33 -7.15
C THR A 34 10.80 -6.39 -7.40
N LEU A 35 9.67 -5.99 -7.99
CA LEU A 35 8.61 -6.90 -8.45
C LEU A 35 8.49 -6.83 -9.96
N THR A 36 8.38 -7.99 -10.59
CA THR A 36 8.12 -8.10 -12.03
C THR A 36 6.70 -8.61 -12.24
N CYS A 37 5.90 -7.85 -12.98
CA CYS A 37 4.57 -8.28 -13.38
C CYS A 37 4.68 -9.22 -14.59
N SER A 38 4.26 -10.47 -14.45
CA SER A 38 4.28 -11.46 -15.54
C SER A 38 3.18 -11.25 -16.59
N ASN A 39 2.12 -10.51 -16.23
CA ASN A 39 1.00 -10.20 -17.11
C ASN A 39 1.14 -8.77 -17.65
N HIS A 40 0.67 -8.58 -18.88
CA HIS A 40 0.69 -7.29 -19.53
C HIS A 40 -0.40 -6.36 -18.98
N ILE A 41 -0.07 -5.09 -18.83
CA ILE A 41 -1.01 -4.02 -18.49
C ILE A 41 -1.51 -3.40 -19.81
N PRO A 42 -2.83 -3.25 -20.02
CA PRO A 42 -3.35 -2.57 -21.20
C PRO A 42 -2.84 -1.12 -21.29
N SER A 43 -2.50 -0.65 -22.49
CA SER A 43 -2.02 0.73 -22.71
C SER A 43 -3.09 1.80 -22.53
N THR A 44 -4.31 1.40 -22.19
CA THR A 44 -5.44 2.26 -21.83
C THR A 44 -5.72 2.25 -20.32
N ALA A 45 -5.03 1.40 -19.56
CA ALA A 45 -5.24 1.26 -18.13
C ALA A 45 -4.37 2.25 -17.33
N SER A 46 -5.01 3.00 -16.43
CA SER A 46 -4.30 3.73 -15.38
C SER A 46 -3.78 2.76 -14.32
N ILE A 47 -2.64 3.07 -13.72
CA ILE A 47 -2.02 2.24 -12.68
C ILE A 47 -2.12 2.96 -11.34
N LEU A 48 -2.90 2.41 -10.41
CA LEU A 48 -3.03 2.92 -9.04
C LEU A 48 -2.19 2.09 -8.07
N PHE A 49 -1.40 2.75 -7.23
CA PHE A 49 -0.62 2.09 -6.17
C PHE A 49 -0.41 3.02 -4.96
N PRO A 50 -0.29 2.46 -3.74
CA PRO A 50 0.11 3.23 -2.57
C PRO A 50 1.61 3.53 -2.63
N LEU A 51 2.00 4.77 -2.36
CA LEU A 51 3.39 5.11 -2.05
C LEU A 51 3.77 4.58 -0.68
N ILE A 52 2.87 4.82 0.27
CA ILE A 52 2.92 4.35 1.64
C ILE A 52 1.54 4.60 2.25
N ASN A 53 1.03 3.62 2.99
CA ASN A 53 -0.24 3.71 3.67
C ASN A 53 -0.22 2.92 4.97
N VAL A 54 -1.24 3.16 5.79
CA VAL A 54 -1.59 2.35 6.94
C VAL A 54 -3.04 1.94 6.81
N GLU A 55 -3.37 0.82 7.42
CA GLU A 55 -4.74 0.38 7.64
C GLU A 55 -4.93 0.15 9.14
N CYS A 56 -6.13 0.44 9.64
CA CYS A 56 -6.55 0.05 10.97
C CYS A 56 -7.85 -0.71 10.85
N SER A 57 -7.92 -1.89 11.45
CA SER A 57 -9.07 -2.78 11.33
C SER A 57 -9.56 -3.38 12.63
N THR A 58 -10.76 -3.97 12.55
CA THR A 58 -11.33 -4.82 13.60
C THR A 58 -10.60 -6.15 13.77
N GLN A 59 -9.68 -6.50 12.87
CA GLN A 59 -8.87 -7.71 12.92
C GLN A 59 -7.45 -7.45 13.43
N ASP A 60 -7.01 -6.19 13.46
CA ASP A 60 -5.69 -5.84 13.96
C ASP A 60 -5.54 -6.09 15.46
N LEU A 61 -4.30 -6.25 15.88
CA LEU A 61 -3.89 -6.11 17.28
C LEU A 61 -3.51 -4.64 17.56
N PRO A 62 -3.51 -4.19 18.83
CA PRO A 62 -2.94 -2.90 19.17
C PRO A 62 -1.52 -2.75 18.61
N PRO A 63 -1.14 -1.57 18.08
CA PRO A 63 -1.84 -0.30 18.17
C PRO A 63 -2.81 0.01 17.01
N PHE A 64 -2.97 -0.90 16.04
CA PHE A 64 -3.79 -0.66 14.84
C PHE A 64 -5.23 -1.14 14.96
N HIS A 65 -5.57 -1.80 16.08
CA HIS A 65 -6.93 -2.25 16.37
C HIS A 65 -7.93 -1.09 16.50
N CYS A 66 -9.11 -1.26 15.89
CA CYS A 66 -10.27 -0.39 16.05
C CYS A 66 -11.57 -1.20 16.10
N THR A 67 -12.68 -0.60 16.50
CA THR A 67 -13.95 -1.31 16.75
C THR A 67 -15.08 -0.91 15.80
N ASP A 68 -15.00 0.28 15.20
CA ASP A 68 -16.05 0.88 14.38
C ASP A 68 -15.47 1.91 13.39
N ALA A 69 -16.30 2.42 12.48
CA ALA A 69 -15.88 3.37 11.46
C ALA A 69 -15.20 4.63 12.04
N ALA A 70 -15.64 5.12 13.20
CA ALA A 70 -15.11 6.35 13.79
C ALA A 70 -13.71 6.10 14.40
N SER A 71 -13.56 5.02 15.16
CA SER A 71 -12.28 4.60 15.74
C SER A 71 -11.28 4.19 14.67
N CYS A 72 -11.70 3.47 13.61
CA CYS A 72 -10.81 3.10 12.50
C CYS A 72 -10.35 4.33 11.71
N ARG A 73 -11.23 5.32 11.51
CA ARG A 73 -10.88 6.58 10.85
C ARG A 73 -9.85 7.36 11.67
N LYS A 74 -10.07 7.45 12.97
CA LYS A 74 -9.13 8.13 13.86
C LYS A 74 -7.78 7.43 13.90
N CYS A 75 -7.77 6.10 14.07
CA CYS A 75 -6.55 5.29 14.12
C CYS A 75 -5.70 5.43 12.84
N SER A 76 -6.33 5.24 11.68
CA SER A 76 -5.63 5.31 10.39
C SER A 76 -5.13 6.72 10.11
N ALA A 77 -5.95 7.76 10.34
CA ALA A 77 -5.55 9.15 10.13
C ALA A 77 -4.41 9.59 11.06
N THR A 78 -4.53 9.33 12.36
CA THR A 78 -3.48 9.67 13.34
C THR A 78 -2.18 8.93 13.05
N THR A 79 -2.26 7.68 12.59
CA THR A 79 -1.05 6.95 12.22
C THR A 79 -0.43 7.50 10.94
N ALA A 80 -1.25 7.79 9.91
CA ALA A 80 -0.79 8.37 8.66
C ALA A 80 -0.18 9.78 8.81
N ASP A 81 -0.52 10.54 9.85
CA ASP A 81 0.17 11.79 10.21
C ASP A 81 1.67 11.58 10.55
N GLY A 82 2.06 10.34 10.84
CA GLY A 82 3.44 9.92 11.03
C GLY A 82 4.25 9.79 9.74
N ILE A 83 3.61 9.80 8.57
CA ILE A 83 4.29 9.71 7.26
C ILE A 83 5.03 11.02 6.97
N SER A 84 6.29 10.94 6.55
CA SER A 84 7.06 12.12 6.12
C SER A 84 6.71 12.50 4.68
N PRO A 85 6.12 13.68 4.40
CA PRO A 85 5.80 14.09 3.03
C PRO A 85 7.03 14.26 2.14
N THR A 86 8.20 14.55 2.72
CA THR A 86 9.46 14.70 1.98
C THR A 86 10.14 13.38 1.65
N SER A 87 9.67 12.26 2.22
CA SER A 87 10.16 10.92 1.88
C SER A 87 9.44 10.28 0.69
N LEU A 88 8.32 10.89 0.26
CA LEU A 88 7.51 10.41 -0.84
C LEU A 88 8.24 10.60 -2.16
N HIS A 89 8.32 9.54 -2.96
CA HIS A 89 8.94 9.56 -4.27
C HIS A 89 8.18 8.65 -5.24
N VAL A 90 8.14 9.04 -6.52
CA VAL A 90 7.74 8.20 -7.65
C VAL A 90 8.55 8.60 -8.86
N THR A 91 9.18 7.64 -9.50
CA THR A 91 9.82 7.81 -10.81
C THR A 91 9.30 6.79 -11.80
N VAL A 92 9.05 7.22 -13.04
CA VAL A 92 8.75 6.34 -14.18
C VAL A 92 9.89 6.47 -15.18
N ASP A 93 10.57 5.36 -15.46
CA ASP A 93 11.76 5.29 -16.31
C ASP A 93 12.84 6.32 -15.92
N GLY A 94 13.00 6.52 -14.60
CA GLY A 94 13.94 7.47 -14.02
C GLY A 94 13.46 8.92 -13.94
N ASN A 95 12.30 9.25 -14.51
CA ASN A 95 11.74 10.60 -14.46
C ASN A 95 10.82 10.76 -13.24
N ASP A 96 11.05 11.77 -12.40
CA ASP A 96 10.14 12.12 -11.30
C ASP A 96 8.79 12.58 -11.84
N VAL A 97 7.71 11.98 -11.33
CA VAL A 97 6.33 12.25 -11.77
C VAL A 97 5.45 12.84 -10.67
N LEU A 98 5.98 13.07 -9.46
CA LEU A 98 5.16 13.55 -8.35
C LEU A 98 4.82 15.03 -8.44
N ASN A 99 5.66 15.88 -9.06
CA ASN A 99 5.43 17.32 -9.17
C ASN A 99 4.89 17.98 -7.87
N GLY A 100 5.31 17.49 -6.70
CA GLY A 100 4.76 17.83 -5.38
C GLY A 100 3.78 16.80 -4.81
N ALA A 101 4.19 16.08 -3.75
CA ALA A 101 3.44 14.94 -3.20
C ALA A 101 2.27 15.29 -2.27
N GLN A 102 2.04 16.58 -1.97
CA GLN A 102 1.12 17.00 -0.91
C GLN A 102 -0.36 16.72 -1.23
N GLY A 103 -0.74 16.57 -2.51
CA GLY A 103 -2.12 16.35 -2.95
C GLY A 103 -2.59 14.89 -2.99
N PHE A 104 -1.72 13.92 -2.67
CA PHE A 104 -1.97 12.51 -2.93
C PHE A 104 -2.41 11.70 -1.70
N ARG A 105 -2.66 12.36 -0.55
CA ARG A 105 -3.17 11.67 0.63
C ARG A 105 -4.66 11.35 0.46
N ALA A 106 -5.04 10.09 0.67
CA ALA A 106 -6.42 9.64 0.55
C ALA A 106 -6.79 8.71 1.72
N LEU A 107 -7.95 9.01 2.31
CA LEU A 107 -8.62 8.19 3.32
C LEU A 107 -9.71 7.36 2.62
N SER A 108 -9.74 6.05 2.87
CA SER A 108 -10.77 5.18 2.33
C SER A 108 -12.10 5.30 3.07
N PRO A 109 -13.21 4.85 2.45
CA PRO A 109 -14.42 4.45 3.20
C PRO A 109 -14.12 3.33 4.21
N PHE A 110 -15.08 3.05 5.10
CA PHE A 110 -15.04 1.85 5.94
C PHE A 110 -15.42 0.64 5.09
N PHE A 111 -14.45 -0.21 4.79
CA PHE A 111 -14.61 -1.31 3.84
C PHE A 111 -14.52 -2.67 4.54
N ASN A 112 -15.16 -3.67 3.95
CA ASN A 112 -15.06 -5.05 4.41
C ASN A 112 -13.86 -5.75 3.77
N PHE A 113 -13.32 -6.71 4.49
CA PHE A 113 -12.33 -7.64 3.99
C PHE A 113 -12.45 -8.99 4.71
N THR A 114 -11.72 -9.98 4.25
CA THR A 114 -11.63 -11.30 4.90
C THR A 114 -10.20 -11.77 4.88
N VAL A 115 -9.75 -12.33 6.00
CA VAL A 115 -8.38 -12.86 6.15
C VAL A 115 -8.38 -14.39 6.27
N PRO A 116 -7.38 -15.07 5.70
CA PRO A 116 -7.19 -16.51 5.91
C PRO A 116 -6.68 -16.79 7.33
N ALA A 117 -6.63 -18.07 7.71
CA ALA A 117 -6.15 -18.49 9.03
C ALA A 117 -4.67 -18.14 9.28
N ASP A 118 -3.85 -18.10 8.24
CA ASP A 118 -2.42 -17.81 8.34
C ASP A 118 -2.08 -16.36 7.94
N ASN A 119 -2.92 -15.38 8.31
CA ASN A 119 -2.76 -13.98 7.89
C ASN A 119 -1.64 -13.21 8.64
N ILE A 120 -1.27 -12.05 8.08
CA ILE A 120 -0.23 -11.16 8.65
C ILE A 120 -0.62 -10.43 9.92
N LEU A 121 -1.92 -10.19 10.12
CA LEU A 121 -2.46 -9.43 11.25
C LEU A 121 -2.32 -10.22 12.56
N GLY A 122 -2.15 -11.55 12.46
CA GLY A 122 -2.01 -12.44 13.61
C GLY A 122 -3.33 -12.75 14.31
N SER A 123 -4.46 -12.36 13.71
CA SER A 123 -5.80 -12.73 14.15
C SER A 123 -6.24 -14.08 13.57
N GLY A 124 -7.36 -14.61 14.07
CA GLY A 124 -8.00 -15.79 13.46
C GLY A 124 -8.56 -15.49 12.07
N ALA A 125 -8.79 -16.54 11.28
CA ALA A 125 -9.49 -16.40 10.00
C ALA A 125 -10.87 -15.76 10.20
N GLY A 126 -11.29 -14.89 9.28
CA GLY A 126 -12.63 -14.34 9.33
C GLY A 126 -12.79 -12.96 8.69
N PRO A 127 -14.01 -12.42 8.75
CA PRO A 127 -14.32 -11.10 8.22
C PRO A 127 -13.79 -10.00 9.13
N GLY A 128 -13.37 -8.89 8.52
CA GLY A 128 -12.99 -7.67 9.22
C GLY A 128 -13.53 -6.44 8.52
N MET A 129 -13.48 -5.31 9.23
CA MET A 129 -13.74 -3.99 8.66
C MET A 129 -12.52 -3.11 8.89
N SER A 130 -12.13 -2.32 7.88
CA SER A 130 -10.91 -1.52 7.90
C SER A 130 -11.13 -0.13 7.29
N ILE A 131 -10.30 0.83 7.72
CA ILE A 131 -10.06 2.09 7.01
C ILE A 131 -8.56 2.19 6.74
N SER A 132 -8.20 2.59 5.52
CA SER A 132 -6.83 2.93 5.15
C SER A 132 -6.68 4.44 4.95
N ASP A 133 -5.54 4.96 5.39
CA ASP A 133 -5.08 6.33 5.10
C ASP A 133 -3.62 6.26 4.64
N GLY A 134 -3.23 7.11 3.71
CA GLY A 134 -1.89 7.14 3.16
C GLY A 134 -1.79 7.95 1.88
N TYR A 135 -0.63 7.90 1.24
CA TYR A 135 -0.37 8.57 -0.03
C TYR A 135 -0.48 7.58 -1.18
N TRP A 136 -1.27 7.93 -2.19
CA TRP A 136 -1.62 7.08 -3.33
C TRP A 136 -1.41 7.82 -4.63
N VAL A 137 -0.84 7.14 -5.63
CA VAL A 137 -0.65 7.72 -6.96
C VAL A 137 -1.38 6.89 -8.01
N MET A 138 -2.09 7.59 -8.88
CA MET A 138 -2.66 7.03 -10.10
C MET A 138 -1.88 7.57 -11.29
N LEU A 139 -1.08 6.71 -11.92
CA LEU A 139 -0.43 7.03 -13.18
C LEU A 139 -1.45 6.99 -14.31
N LYS A 140 -1.36 7.96 -15.22
CA LYS A 140 -2.02 7.87 -16.52
C LYS A 140 -1.53 6.61 -17.25
N PRO A 141 -2.30 6.10 -18.23
CA PRO A 141 -1.84 4.98 -19.03
C PRO A 141 -0.46 5.24 -19.62
N LEU A 142 0.41 4.26 -19.47
CA LEU A 142 1.75 4.31 -20.02
C LEU A 142 1.71 3.88 -21.49
N SER A 143 2.71 4.30 -22.26
CA SER A 143 2.90 3.84 -23.63
C SER A 143 3.12 2.32 -23.67
N PRO A 144 2.82 1.63 -24.78
CA PRO A 144 3.27 0.25 -24.98
C PRO A 144 4.79 0.13 -24.84
N GLY A 145 5.27 -0.84 -24.07
CA GLY A 145 6.70 -1.01 -23.78
C GLY A 145 6.97 -1.60 -22.40
N GLN A 146 8.25 -1.78 -22.08
CA GLN A 146 8.69 -2.10 -20.72
C GLN A 146 8.95 -0.81 -19.96
N HIS A 147 8.41 -0.71 -18.75
CA HIS A 147 8.55 0.46 -17.89
C HIS A 147 9.06 0.05 -16.51
N THR A 148 9.85 0.93 -15.91
CA THR A 148 10.31 0.80 -14.52
C THR A 148 9.68 1.89 -13.67
N ILE A 149 8.91 1.51 -12.65
CA ILE A 149 8.24 2.43 -11.72
C ILE A 149 8.86 2.23 -10.35
N ARG A 150 9.61 3.22 -9.85
CA ARG A 150 10.15 3.21 -8.47
C ARG A 150 9.37 4.17 -7.60
N PHE A 151 8.96 3.74 -6.42
CA PHE A 151 8.15 4.56 -5.52
C PHE A 151 8.32 4.18 -4.06
N GLY A 152 7.90 5.08 -3.18
CA GLY A 152 7.94 4.80 -1.76
C GLY A 152 7.67 6.00 -0.86
N GLY A 153 7.94 5.78 0.43
CA GLY A 153 7.73 6.72 1.52
C GLY A 153 8.16 6.13 2.85
N SER A 154 8.08 6.91 3.93
CA SER A 154 8.47 6.46 5.27
C SER A 154 7.62 7.06 6.38
N PHE A 155 7.40 6.27 7.43
CA PHE A 155 6.92 6.77 8.72
C PHE A 155 8.11 7.23 9.56
N VAL A 156 8.07 8.49 9.97
CA VAL A 156 9.11 9.11 10.81
C VAL A 156 8.64 9.34 12.25
N ARG A 157 7.34 9.15 12.52
CA ARG A 157 6.73 9.31 13.85
C ARG A 157 5.57 8.32 14.03
N GLY A 158 5.17 8.10 15.28
CA GLY A 158 4.02 7.27 15.65
C GLY A 158 4.30 5.76 15.57
N PRO A 159 3.24 4.93 15.63
CA PRO A 159 3.36 3.47 15.65
C PRO A 159 4.09 2.84 14.46
N GLY A 160 4.08 3.52 13.31
CA GLY A 160 4.77 3.07 12.11
C GLY A 160 6.26 3.47 12.04
N THR A 161 6.80 4.22 13.00
CA THR A 161 8.15 4.80 12.91
C THR A 161 9.21 3.78 12.52
N GLY A 162 10.01 4.10 11.51
CA GLY A 162 11.07 3.23 10.99
C GLY A 162 10.60 2.30 9.86
N PHE A 163 9.29 2.19 9.63
CA PHE A 163 8.77 1.55 8.43
C PHE A 163 8.98 2.44 7.20
N MET A 164 9.46 1.84 6.12
CA MET A 164 9.62 2.48 4.83
C MET A 164 9.21 1.54 3.69
N VAL A 165 8.78 2.14 2.60
CA VAL A 165 8.58 1.49 1.31
C VAL A 165 9.61 2.09 0.35
N ASP A 166 10.31 1.23 -0.37
CA ASP A 166 11.13 1.58 -1.54
C ASP A 166 11.00 0.40 -2.51
N THR A 167 10.11 0.54 -3.48
CA THR A 167 9.66 -0.55 -4.34
C THR A 167 9.85 -0.16 -5.78
N THR A 168 10.34 -1.11 -6.58
CA THR A 168 10.47 -0.98 -8.03
C THR A 168 9.59 -2.01 -8.73
N TYR A 169 8.65 -1.56 -9.55
CA TYR A 169 7.88 -2.40 -10.45
C TYR A 169 8.49 -2.38 -11.84
N VAL A 170 8.76 -3.57 -12.38
CA VAL A 170 9.04 -3.76 -13.80
C VAL A 170 7.77 -4.29 -14.44
N VAL A 171 7.16 -3.46 -15.28
CA VAL A 171 5.88 -3.75 -15.94
C VAL A 171 6.04 -3.76 -17.45
N THR A 172 5.25 -4.59 -18.11
CA THR A 172 5.10 -4.56 -19.57
C THR A 172 3.71 -4.09 -19.92
N VAL A 173 3.66 -3.09 -20.80
CA VAL A 173 2.42 -2.46 -21.28
C VAL A 173 2.23 -2.84 -22.74
N SER A 174 1.03 -3.28 -23.10
CA SER A 174 0.68 -3.64 -24.48
C SER A 174 -0.73 -3.16 -24.83
N GLN A 175 -1.05 -3.16 -26.12
CA GLN A 175 -2.41 -2.87 -26.61
C GLN A 175 -3.41 -3.92 -26.14
#